data_AF-A0A965LLW1-F1
#
_entry.id   AF-A0A965LLW1-F1
#
_cell.length_a   1.000
_cell.length_b   1.000
_cell.length_c   1.000
_cell.angle_alpha   90.00
_cell.angle_beta   90.00
_cell.angle_gamma   90.00
#
_symmetry.space_group_name_H-M   'P 1'
#
loop_
_entity.id
_entity.type
_entity.pdbx_description
1 polymer ?
#
loop_
_entity_poly.entity_id
_entity_poly.type
_entity_poly.pdbx_seq_one_letter_code
_entity_poly.pdbx_strand_id
1 'polypeptide(L)'
;MHCLIYRDRQRSYRELPLRLFELGTVYRYERAGTLHGLLRIRGFTQDDSHIFCTEEQMADEIASLLDFVLSVLRRFGFNDFDFKLSTRNLEKSVGSDEIWGKATEALTEALNRHGLQYTVSPGDAAFYGPKIDIDV
;
A
#
# COMPACT_ATOMS: atom_id res chain seq x y z
N MET A 1 5.93 12.72 6.00
CA MET A 1 5.69 13.25 7.35
C MET A 1 5.78 12.15 8.41
N HIS A 2 5.10 11.02 8.24
CA HIS A 2 5.10 9.90 9.20
C HIS A 2 6.47 9.33 9.57
N CYS A 3 7.42 9.22 8.63
CA CYS A 3 8.78 8.78 8.97
C CYS A 3 9.49 9.72 9.96
N LEU A 4 9.19 11.02 9.93
CA LEU A 4 9.75 11.98 10.90
C LEU A 4 9.11 11.80 12.28
N ILE A 5 7.80 11.55 12.34
CA ILE A 5 7.09 11.23 13.59
C ILE A 5 7.62 9.93 14.20
N TYR A 6 7.85 8.92 13.37
CA TYR A 6 8.47 7.67 13.81
C TYR A 6 9.85 7.93 14.43
N ARG A 7 10.68 8.73 13.74
CA ARG A 7 12.06 9.06 14.11
C ARG A 7 12.20 9.99 15.32
N ASP A 8 11.16 10.75 15.67
CA ASP A 8 11.21 11.80 16.72
C ASP A 8 11.69 11.28 18.09
N ARG A 9 11.46 9.99 18.39
CA ARG A 9 12.00 9.35 19.58
C ARG A 9 12.45 7.92 19.32
N GLN A 10 13.28 7.40 20.22
CA GLN A 10 13.66 5.99 20.21
C GLN A 10 12.43 5.08 20.34
N ARG A 11 12.44 3.97 19.60
CA ARG A 11 11.36 2.99 19.54
C ARG A 11 11.84 1.62 20.04
N SER A 12 11.03 0.96 20.86
CA SER A 12 11.22 -0.45 21.21
C SER A 12 10.50 -1.34 20.22
N TYR A 13 11.03 -2.54 19.96
CA TYR A 13 10.32 -3.57 19.20
C TYR A 13 8.94 -3.91 19.80
N ARG A 14 8.77 -3.71 21.11
CA ARG A 14 7.48 -3.91 21.82
C ARG A 14 6.40 -2.90 21.44
N GLU A 15 6.78 -1.77 20.86
CA GLU A 15 5.85 -0.75 20.35
C GLU A 15 5.39 -1.07 18.92
N LEU A 16 5.97 -2.09 18.28
CA LEU A 16 5.57 -2.53 16.94
C LEU A 16 4.51 -3.64 17.04
N PRO A 17 3.51 -3.65 16.14
CA PRO A 17 3.32 -2.74 15.02
C PRO A 17 2.75 -1.37 15.43
N LEU A 18 3.36 -0.29 14.93
CA LEU A 18 2.91 1.08 15.13
C LEU A 18 2.17 1.56 13.87
N ARG A 19 0.89 1.94 14.03
CA ARG A 19 0.03 2.39 12.93
C ARG A 19 -0.23 3.89 13.07
N LEU A 20 0.13 4.67 12.05
CA LEU A 20 -0.16 6.10 11.95
C LEU A 20 -1.16 6.33 10.83
N PHE A 21 -2.08 7.29 11.03
CA PHE A 21 -3.13 7.64 10.08
C PHE A 21 -3.26 9.16 9.98
N GLU A 22 -3.52 9.66 8.78
CA GLU A 22 -3.76 11.08 8.50
C GLU A 22 -4.77 11.24 7.35
N LEU A 23 -5.62 12.27 7.44
CA LEU A 23 -6.30 12.80 6.26
C LEU A 23 -5.35 13.78 5.54
N GLY A 24 -4.41 13.20 4.79
CA GLY A 24 -3.29 13.93 4.18
C GLY A 24 -3.69 14.64 2.88
N THR A 25 -3.64 15.97 2.87
CA THR A 25 -3.84 16.75 1.65
C THR A 25 -2.56 16.78 0.82
N VAL A 26 -2.63 16.26 -0.40
CA VAL A 26 -1.51 16.19 -1.33
C VAL A 26 -1.81 16.94 -2.61
N TYR A 27 -0.74 17.36 -3.29
CA TYR A 27 -0.83 18.02 -4.58
C TYR A 27 0.01 17.27 -5.62
N ARG A 28 -0.58 16.98 -6.78
CA ARG A 28 0.10 16.40 -7.94
C ARG A 28 0.01 17.34 -9.12
N TYR A 29 1.14 17.61 -9.76
CA TYR A 29 1.19 18.48 -10.94
C TYR A 29 0.73 17.75 -12.20
N GLU A 30 -0.57 17.51 -12.27
CA GLU A 30 -1.23 16.88 -13.42
C GLU A 30 -1.33 17.85 -14.62
N ARG A 31 -1.15 17.31 -15.83
CA ARG A 31 -1.30 18.08 -17.08
C ARG A 31 -2.72 18.66 -17.16
N ALA A 32 -2.84 19.93 -17.56
CA ALA A 32 -4.14 20.61 -17.54
C ALA A 32 -5.23 19.88 -18.35
N GLY A 33 -4.85 19.26 -19.48
CA GLY A 33 -5.76 18.51 -20.34
C GLY A 33 -6.19 17.13 -19.83
N THR A 34 -5.64 16.64 -18.70
CA THR A 34 -6.04 15.35 -18.10
C THR A 34 -7.01 15.52 -16.92
N LEU A 35 -7.30 16.75 -16.51
CA LEU A 35 -8.19 17.02 -15.39
C LEU A 35 -9.63 16.65 -15.74
N HIS A 36 -10.33 15.98 -14.81
CA HIS A 36 -11.69 15.52 -15.06
C HIS A 36 -12.50 15.41 -13.76
N GLY A 37 -13.47 16.32 -13.59
CA GLY A 37 -14.38 16.34 -12.44
C GLY A 37 -13.65 16.21 -11.11
N LEU A 38 -14.07 15.25 -10.29
CA LEU A 38 -13.38 14.83 -9.06
C LEU A 38 -12.49 13.60 -9.24
N LEU A 39 -12.58 12.92 -10.39
CA LEU A 39 -11.83 11.69 -10.69
C LEU A 39 -10.35 11.98 -10.95
N ARG A 40 -10.00 13.16 -11.47
CA ARG A 40 -8.61 13.56 -11.69
C ARG A 40 -8.40 15.05 -11.43
N ILE A 41 -7.83 15.36 -10.27
CA ILE A 41 -7.62 16.72 -9.76
C ILE A 41 -6.17 16.91 -9.27
N ARG A 42 -5.76 18.18 -9.12
CA ARG A 42 -4.39 18.52 -8.68
C ARG A 42 -4.19 18.54 -7.18
N GLY A 43 -5.26 18.71 -6.40
CA GLY A 43 -5.22 18.73 -4.94
C GLY A 43 -6.34 17.87 -4.39
N PHE A 44 -6.00 16.92 -3.54
CA PHE A 44 -6.95 15.98 -2.96
C PHE A 44 -6.46 15.49 -1.60
N THR A 45 -7.38 15.04 -0.77
CA THR A 45 -7.09 14.47 0.54
C THR A 45 -7.20 12.96 0.46
N GLN A 46 -6.15 12.28 0.90
CA GLN A 46 -6.12 10.83 1.01
C GLN A 46 -6.32 10.43 2.46
N ASP A 47 -7.01 9.32 2.69
CA ASP A 47 -7.07 8.57 3.93
C ASP A 47 -5.76 7.77 4.12
N ASP A 48 -4.64 8.50 4.18
CA ASP A 48 -3.30 7.93 4.16
C ASP A 48 -2.92 7.29 5.51
N SER A 49 -2.25 6.15 5.47
CA SER A 49 -1.81 5.44 6.66
C SER A 49 -0.43 4.84 6.45
N HIS A 50 0.34 4.73 7.53
CA HIS A 50 1.67 4.12 7.51
C HIS A 50 1.81 3.20 8.71
N ILE A 51 2.12 1.94 8.45
CA ILE A 51 2.35 0.91 9.46
C ILE A 51 3.85 0.63 9.52
N PHE A 52 4.44 0.82 10.70
CA PHE A 52 5.81 0.42 11.00
C PHE A 52 5.75 -0.89 11.77
N CYS A 53 6.33 -1.95 11.22
CA CYS A 53 6.32 -3.29 11.80
C CYS A 53 7.67 -3.99 11.57
N THR A 54 7.89 -5.13 12.22
CA THR A 54 9.04 -5.99 11.92
C THR A 54 8.78 -6.80 10.65
N GLU A 55 9.84 -7.40 10.07
CA GLU A 55 9.69 -8.24 8.87
C GLU A 55 8.74 -9.43 9.12
N GLU A 56 8.81 -10.02 10.32
CA GLU A 56 7.98 -11.17 10.71
C GLU A 56 6.50 -10.79 10.87
N GLN A 57 6.20 -9.53 11.17
CA GLN A 57 4.84 -9.01 11.34
C GLN A 57 4.19 -8.60 10.01
N MET A 58 4.97 -8.50 8.93
CA MET A 58 4.55 -7.86 7.68
C MET A 58 3.33 -8.55 7.04
N ALA A 59 3.37 -9.87 6.89
CA ALA A 59 2.29 -10.62 6.25
C ALA A 59 0.96 -10.53 7.05
N ASP A 60 1.04 -10.58 8.38
CA ASP A 60 -0.13 -10.47 9.26
C ASP A 60 -0.75 -9.07 9.20
N GLU A 61 0.07 -8.00 9.20
CA GLU A 61 -0.41 -6.63 9.08
C GLU A 61 -1.06 -6.36 7.72
N ILE A 62 -0.49 -6.87 6.63
CA ILE A 62 -1.07 -6.74 5.28
C ILE A 62 -2.41 -7.48 5.23
N ALA A 63 -2.48 -8.71 5.76
CA ALA A 63 -3.72 -9.49 5.76
C ALA A 63 -4.83 -8.79 6.56
N SER A 64 -4.52 -8.28 7.75
CA SER A 64 -5.47 -7.52 8.57
C SER A 64 -5.91 -6.21 7.92
N LEU A 65 -5.00 -5.51 7.22
CA LEU A 65 -5.34 -4.30 6.48
C LEU A 65 -6.27 -4.61 5.30
N LEU A 66 -6.01 -5.70 4.57
CA LEU A 66 -6.84 -6.11 3.45
C LEU A 66 -8.26 -6.46 3.90
N ASP A 67 -8.40 -7.17 5.02
CA ASP A 67 -9.71 -7.44 5.64
C ASP A 67 -10.48 -6.15 5.94
N PHE A 68 -9.79 -5.18 6.56
CA PHE A 68 -10.39 -3.89 6.86
C PHE A 68 -10.86 -3.18 5.59
N VAL A 69 -9.99 -3.04 4.58
CA VAL A 69 -10.31 -2.36 3.32
C VAL A 69 -11.50 -3.03 2.61
N LEU A 70 -11.48 -4.35 2.47
CA LEU A 70 -12.58 -5.09 1.84
C LEU A 70 -13.89 -4.96 2.63
N SER A 71 -13.83 -4.93 3.96
CA SER A 71 -15.01 -4.72 4.79
C SER A 71 -15.65 -3.34 4.55
N VAL A 72 -14.82 -2.30 4.39
CA VAL A 72 -15.28 -0.94 4.10
C VAL A 72 -15.89 -0.89 2.70
N LEU A 73 -15.19 -1.38 1.67
CA LEU A 73 -15.69 -1.35 0.30
C LEU A 73 -17.01 -2.13 0.13
N ARG A 74 -17.13 -3.31 0.74
CA ARG A 74 -18.39 -4.07 0.78
C ARG A 74 -19.51 -3.32 1.48
N ARG A 75 -19.18 -2.54 2.52
CA ARG A 75 -20.18 -1.71 3.22
C ARG A 75 -20.72 -0.57 2.34
N PHE A 76 -19.93 -0.09 1.39
CA PHE A 76 -20.35 0.86 0.35
C PHE A 76 -21.07 0.20 -0.84
N GLY A 77 -21.19 -1.12 -0.87
CA GLY A 77 -21.92 -1.87 -1.89
C GLY A 77 -21.06 -2.42 -3.03
N PHE A 78 -19.74 -2.29 -2.97
CA PHE A 78 -18.82 -2.91 -3.93
C PHE A 78 -18.59 -4.38 -3.56
N ASN A 79 -18.83 -5.30 -4.51
CA ASN A 79 -18.68 -6.74 -4.27
C ASN A 79 -17.72 -7.42 -5.25
N ASP A 80 -17.49 -6.79 -6.40
CA ASP A 80 -16.57 -7.26 -7.43
C ASP A 80 -15.25 -6.50 -7.28
N PHE A 81 -14.16 -7.24 -7.12
CA PHE A 81 -12.82 -6.68 -6.88
C PHE A 81 -11.82 -7.33 -7.81
N ASP A 82 -11.03 -6.52 -8.49
CA ASP A 82 -9.87 -6.97 -9.25
C ASP A 82 -8.59 -6.63 -8.47
N PHE A 83 -7.80 -7.65 -8.15
CA PHE A 83 -6.53 -7.48 -7.44
C PHE A 83 -5.34 -7.57 -8.39
N LYS A 84 -4.38 -6.65 -8.23
CA LYS A 84 -3.12 -6.65 -8.98
C LYS A 84 -1.93 -6.60 -8.04
N LEU A 85 -1.02 -7.55 -8.18
CA LEU A 85 0.27 -7.56 -7.49
C LEU A 85 1.32 -6.92 -8.40
N SER A 86 1.70 -5.66 -8.11
CA SER A 86 2.73 -4.96 -8.87
C SER A 86 4.12 -5.30 -8.35
N THR A 87 5.01 -5.76 -9.25
CA THR A 87 6.37 -6.19 -8.89
C THR A 87 7.45 -5.24 -9.41
N ARG A 88 8.68 -5.44 -8.94
CA ARG A 88 9.82 -4.52 -9.08
C ARG A 88 10.10 -4.08 -10.53
N ASN A 89 10.41 -2.80 -10.69
CA ASN A 89 11.03 -2.26 -11.90
C ASN A 89 12.56 -2.13 -11.72
N LEU A 90 13.36 -2.92 -12.43
CA LEU A 90 14.82 -2.95 -12.22
C LEU A 90 15.53 -1.62 -12.52
N GLU A 91 14.98 -0.78 -13.40
CA GLU A 91 15.58 0.51 -13.78
C GLU A 91 15.24 1.64 -12.80
N LYS A 92 14.16 1.49 -12.03
CA LYS A 92 13.57 2.55 -11.19
C LYS A 92 13.18 2.06 -9.81
N SER A 93 14.06 1.29 -9.17
CA SER A 93 13.84 0.78 -7.80
C SER A 93 15.05 0.99 -6.91
N VAL A 94 14.80 1.20 -5.62
CA VAL A 94 15.83 1.23 -4.57
C VAL A 94 15.79 -0.06 -3.73
N GLY A 95 16.88 -0.38 -3.04
CA GLY A 95 16.97 -1.56 -2.16
C GLY A 95 17.52 -2.82 -2.83
N SER A 96 17.79 -3.84 -2.01
CA SER A 96 18.35 -5.12 -2.45
C SER A 96 17.29 -6.07 -2.99
N ASP A 97 17.71 -7.03 -3.81
CA ASP A 97 16.82 -8.07 -4.34
C ASP A 97 16.19 -8.91 -3.22
N GLU A 98 16.91 -9.13 -2.12
CA GLU A 98 16.42 -9.86 -0.95
C GLU A 98 15.22 -9.14 -0.30
N ILE A 99 15.31 -7.83 -0.05
CA ILE A 99 14.23 -7.05 0.57
C ILE A 99 12.99 -7.06 -0.34
N TRP A 100 13.20 -6.93 -1.65
CA TRP A 100 12.12 -6.99 -2.63
C TRP A 100 11.45 -8.38 -2.69
N GLY A 101 12.25 -9.45 -2.60
CA GLY A 101 11.75 -10.82 -2.52
C GLY A 101 10.84 -11.01 -1.31
N LYS A 102 11.34 -10.66 -0.11
CA LYS A 102 10.58 -10.75 1.16
C LYS A 102 9.29 -9.93 1.12
N ALA A 103 9.34 -8.69 0.64
CA ALA A 103 8.16 -7.84 0.56
C ALA A 103 7.11 -8.38 -0.43
N THR A 104 7.56 -8.92 -1.57
CA THR A 104 6.66 -9.52 -2.57
C THR A 104 6.02 -10.80 -2.03
N GLU A 105 6.78 -11.61 -1.30
CA GLU A 105 6.30 -12.82 -0.64
C GLU A 105 5.26 -12.50 0.43
N ALA A 106 5.50 -11.49 1.27
CA ALA A 106 4.53 -11.07 2.29
C ALA A 106 3.18 -10.61 1.68
N LEU A 107 3.21 -9.86 0.57
CA LEU A 107 1.99 -9.46 -0.14
C LEU A 107 1.28 -10.68 -0.76
N THR A 108 2.05 -11.60 -1.36
CA THR A 108 1.54 -12.83 -1.95
C THR A 108 0.88 -13.72 -0.91
N GLU A 109 1.50 -13.87 0.25
CA GLU A 109 0.97 -14.63 1.36
C GLU A 109 -0.36 -14.04 1.85
N ALA A 110 -0.44 -12.71 2.03
CA ALA A 110 -1.67 -12.06 2.44
C ALA A 110 -2.82 -12.25 1.43
N LEU A 111 -2.54 -12.17 0.13
CA LEU A 111 -3.52 -12.45 -0.93
C LEU A 111 -4.00 -13.91 -0.90
N ASN A 112 -3.06 -14.85 -0.74
CA ASN A 112 -3.34 -16.28 -0.70
C ASN A 112 -4.16 -16.68 0.53
N ARG A 113 -3.86 -16.11 1.70
CA ARG A 113 -4.62 -16.34 2.95
C ARG A 113 -6.10 -15.96 2.79
N HIS A 114 -6.38 -14.95 1.98
CA HIS A 114 -7.73 -14.49 1.68
C HIS A 114 -8.39 -15.21 0.49
N GLY A 115 -7.68 -16.15 -0.15
CA GLY A 115 -8.17 -16.89 -1.31
C GLY A 115 -8.47 -15.99 -2.51
N LEU A 116 -7.87 -14.80 -2.57
CA LEU A 116 -8.16 -13.80 -3.60
C LEU A 116 -7.41 -14.15 -4.88
N GLN A 117 -8.12 -14.14 -5.99
CA GLN A 117 -7.48 -14.22 -7.31
C GLN A 117 -6.89 -12.85 -7.63
N TYR A 118 -5.66 -12.85 -8.14
CA TYR A 118 -4.96 -11.63 -8.52
C TYR A 118 -4.16 -11.84 -9.80
N THR A 119 -3.90 -10.74 -10.50
CA THR A 119 -2.99 -10.71 -11.64
C THR A 119 -1.66 -10.09 -11.22
N VAL A 120 -0.56 -10.49 -11.88
CA VAL A 120 0.75 -9.89 -11.64
C VAL A 120 0.97 -8.80 -12.67
N SER A 121 1.41 -7.61 -12.22
CA SER A 121 1.74 -6.45 -13.05
C SER A 121 3.24 -6.14 -12.96
N PRO A 122 4.07 -6.73 -13.84
CA PRO A 122 5.53 -6.57 -13.77
C PRO A 122 5.97 -5.14 -14.04
N GLY A 123 6.76 -4.56 -13.15
CA GLY A 123 7.37 -3.24 -13.33
C GLY A 123 6.49 -2.04 -12.95
N ASP A 124 5.27 -2.28 -12.47
CA ASP A 124 4.31 -1.24 -12.06
C ASP A 124 4.37 -0.90 -10.56
N ALA A 125 5.28 -1.54 -9.83
CA ALA A 125 5.49 -1.24 -8.41
C ALA A 125 5.98 0.21 -8.20
N ALA A 126 5.77 0.72 -6.98
CA ALA A 126 6.41 1.95 -6.56
C ALA A 126 7.93 1.75 -6.48
N PHE A 127 8.72 2.84 -6.59
CA PHE A 127 10.18 2.73 -6.58
C PHE A 127 10.77 2.15 -5.28
N TYR A 128 10.00 2.14 -4.19
CA TYR A 128 10.42 1.74 -2.85
C TYR A 128 9.85 0.38 -2.40
N GLY A 129 9.01 -0.28 -3.20
CA GLY A 129 8.46 -1.58 -2.83
C GLY A 129 7.29 -2.04 -3.70
N PRO A 130 6.95 -3.34 -3.62
CA PRO A 130 5.80 -3.92 -4.31
C PRO A 130 4.48 -3.43 -3.67
N LYS A 131 3.36 -3.60 -4.37
CA LYS A 131 2.04 -3.16 -3.89
C LYS A 131 0.91 -4.06 -4.39
N ILE A 132 -0.20 -4.02 -3.67
CA ILE A 132 -1.49 -4.56 -4.12
C ILE A 132 -2.35 -3.37 -4.54
N ASP A 133 -2.77 -3.35 -5.80
CA ASP A 133 -3.83 -2.45 -6.26
C ASP A 133 -5.17 -3.19 -6.22
N ILE A 134 -6.22 -2.47 -5.81
CA ILE A 134 -7.60 -2.95 -5.76
C ILE A 134 -8.43 -2.06 -6.67
N ASP A 135 -8.97 -2.64 -7.73
CA ASP A 135 -9.94 -1.99 -8.60
C ASP A 135 -11.36 -2.48 -8.25
N VAL A 136 -12.33 -1.56 -8.22
CA VAL A 136 -13.77 -1.78 -7.94
C VAL A 136 -14.64 -1.37 -9.11
#